data_AF-A0A496E4H3-F1
#
_entry.id   AF-A0A496E4H3-F1
#
_cell.length_a   1.000
_cell.length_b   1.000
_cell.length_c   1.000
_cell.angle_alpha   90.00
_cell.angle_beta   90.00
_cell.angle_gamma   90.00
#
_symmetry.space_group_name_H-M   'P 1'
#
loop_
_entity.id
_entity.type
_entity.pdbx_description
1 polymer ?
#
loop_
_entity_poly.entity_id
_entity_poly.type
_entity_poly.pdbx_seq_one_letter_code
_entity_poly.pdbx_strand_id
1 'polypeptide(L)'
;MEREGLTPSKFAESIGIQRSAMSHIISGRNNPSLDVLLKILERFTYVDSDWLLFGKGEMVREHVLTEPNLFTNMLENRPNVQVVAENRKEIGVEIPVNIQKQPVVEQVICQEKPSKNVSKIMIFYSDNTFDTFVPEKNKKD
;
A
#
# COMPACT_ATOMS: atom_id res chain seq x y z
N MET A 1 -20.39 7.73 7.75
CA MET A 1 -21.49 8.27 8.58
C MET A 1 -22.37 7.16 9.13
N GLU A 2 -22.97 6.32 8.28
CA GLU A 2 -23.85 5.23 8.71
C GLU A 2 -23.19 4.23 9.67
N ARG A 3 -21.95 3.80 9.38
CA ARG A 3 -21.16 2.95 10.27
C ARG A 3 -21.02 3.51 11.68
N GLU A 4 -20.81 4.81 11.77
CA GLU A 4 -20.63 5.51 13.05
C GLU A 4 -21.97 5.85 13.72
N GLY A 5 -23.11 5.58 13.06
CA GLY A 5 -24.44 5.99 13.53
C GLY A 5 -24.59 7.52 13.66
N LEU A 6 -23.75 8.29 12.97
CA LEU A 6 -23.72 9.76 13.09
C LEU A 6 -24.68 10.40 12.09
N THR A 7 -25.45 11.37 12.58
CA THR A 7 -26.19 12.27 11.68
C THR A 7 -25.21 13.16 10.92
N PRO A 8 -25.55 13.64 9.70
CA PRO A 8 -24.68 14.52 8.92
C PRO A 8 -24.19 15.75 9.71
N SER A 9 -25.05 16.32 10.57
CA SER A 9 -24.69 17.46 11.42
C SER A 9 -23.64 17.10 12.47
N LYS A 10 -23.79 15.95 13.15
CA LYS A 10 -22.80 15.47 14.12
C LYS A 10 -21.49 15.09 13.47
N PHE A 11 -21.56 14.50 12.27
CA PHE A 11 -20.36 14.18 11.50
C PHE A 11 -19.59 15.46 11.15
N ALA A 12 -20.28 16.49 10.64
CA ALA A 12 -19.67 17.79 10.32
C ALA A 12 -18.95 18.41 11.53
N GLU A 13 -19.57 18.36 12.71
CA GLU A 13 -18.96 18.83 13.96
C GLU A 13 -17.73 18.00 14.34
N SER A 14 -17.78 16.68 14.17
CA SER A 14 -16.68 15.78 14.52
C SER A 14 -15.41 16.00 13.71
N ILE A 15 -15.56 16.46 12.46
CA ILE A 15 -14.44 16.82 11.57
C ILE A 15 -14.19 18.33 11.53
N GLY A 16 -14.88 19.13 12.35
CA GLY A 16 -14.66 20.57 12.46
C GLY A 16 -15.04 21.38 11.22
N ILE A 17 -16.13 21.02 10.53
CA ILE A 17 -16.66 21.77 9.38
C ILE A 17 -18.09 22.26 9.63
N GLN A 18 -18.53 23.25 8.86
CA GLN A 18 -19.88 23.79 8.98
C GLN A 18 -20.93 22.79 8.50
N ARG A 19 -22.06 22.67 9.22
CA ARG A 19 -23.18 21.78 8.86
C ARG A 19 -23.73 22.05 7.45
N SER A 20 -23.75 23.31 7.02
CA SER A 20 -24.15 23.71 5.66
C SER A 20 -23.19 23.16 4.59
N ALA A 21 -21.88 23.26 4.82
CA ALA A 21 -20.87 22.71 3.92
C ALA A 21 -21.04 21.19 3.76
N MET A 22 -21.26 20.47 4.88
CA MET A 22 -21.56 19.05 4.84
C MET A 22 -22.83 18.74 4.03
N SER A 23 -23.90 19.53 4.21
CA SER A 23 -25.13 19.37 3.44
C SER A 23 -24.93 19.55 1.94
N HIS A 24 -24.08 20.50 1.52
CA HIS A 24 -23.78 20.73 0.11
C HIS A 24 -22.91 19.64 -0.51
N ILE A 25 -22.03 19.02 0.28
CA ILE A 25 -21.22 17.86 -0.13
C ILE A 25 -22.13 16.64 -0.35
N ILE A 26 -23.00 16.34 0.61
CA ILE A 26 -23.91 15.18 0.52
C ILE A 26 -24.88 15.31 -0.65
N SER A 27 -25.34 16.52 -0.96
CA SER A 27 -26.23 16.75 -2.10
C SER A 27 -25.53 16.71 -3.46
N GLY A 28 -24.19 16.52 -3.49
CA GLY A 28 -23.41 16.45 -4.72
C GLY A 28 -23.30 17.78 -5.48
N ARG A 29 -23.74 18.90 -4.88
CA ARG A 29 -23.66 20.22 -5.52
C ARG A 29 -22.23 20.77 -5.54
N ASN A 30 -21.43 20.42 -4.52
CA ASN A 30 -20.05 20.85 -4.36
C ASN A 30 -19.15 19.64 -4.08
N ASN A 31 -17.94 19.66 -4.65
CA ASN A 31 -16.90 18.72 -4.24
C ASN A 31 -16.31 19.14 -2.88
N PRO A 32 -16.03 18.18 -1.99
CA PRO A 32 -15.31 18.47 -0.75
C PRO A 32 -13.90 19.03 -1.06
N SER A 33 -13.46 20.01 -0.27
CA SER A 33 -12.10 20.54 -0.38
C SER A 33 -11.08 19.57 0.20
N LEU A 34 -9.80 19.71 -0.19
CA LEU A 34 -8.72 18.88 0.33
C LEU A 34 -8.64 18.92 1.87
N ASP A 35 -8.82 20.10 2.46
CA ASP A 35 -8.86 20.27 3.93
C ASP A 35 -9.94 19.40 4.59
N VAL A 36 -11.12 19.28 3.97
CA VAL A 36 -12.20 18.42 4.46
C VAL A 36 -11.78 16.95 4.40
N LEU A 37 -11.13 16.51 3.32
CA LEU A 37 -10.67 15.12 3.21
C LEU A 37 -9.60 14.79 4.25
N LEU A 38 -8.62 15.69 4.45
CA LEU A 38 -7.58 15.52 5.45
C LEU A 38 -8.18 15.40 6.85
N LYS A 39 -9.13 16.28 7.20
CA LYS A 39 -9.84 16.21 8.50
C LYS A 39 -10.62 14.91 8.68
N ILE A 40 -11.19 14.36 7.60
CA ILE A 40 -11.85 13.04 7.65
C ILE A 40 -10.82 11.95 7.95
N LEU A 41 -9.67 11.94 7.25
CA LEU A 41 -8.62 10.92 7.44
C LEU A 41 -7.93 11.03 8.81
N GLU A 42 -7.77 12.24 9.33
CA GLU A 42 -7.25 12.49 10.69
C GLU A 42 -8.23 12.02 11.76
N ARG A 43 -9.53 12.30 11.59
CA ARG A 43 -10.55 11.92 12.58
C ARG A 43 -10.87 10.44 12.54
N PHE A 44 -10.93 9.85 11.34
CA PHE A 44 -11.26 8.46 11.11
C PHE A 44 -10.02 7.74 10.57
N THR A 45 -9.05 7.52 11.45
CA THR A 45 -7.76 6.92 11.09
C THR A 45 -7.86 5.48 10.58
N TYR A 46 -9.00 4.82 10.74
CA TYR A 46 -9.23 3.51 10.13
C TYR A 46 -9.65 3.60 8.66
N VAL A 47 -10.04 4.78 8.15
CA VAL A 47 -10.54 4.94 6.78
C VAL A 47 -9.39 4.91 5.79
N ASP A 48 -9.59 4.20 4.69
CA ASP A 48 -8.65 4.13 3.58
C ASP A 48 -8.73 5.37 2.67
N SER A 49 -7.58 5.90 2.29
CA SER A 49 -7.49 7.09 1.44
C SER A 49 -7.89 6.82 -0.01
N ASP A 50 -7.55 5.65 -0.55
CA ASP A 50 -7.87 5.29 -1.93
C ASP A 50 -9.36 5.04 -2.09
N TRP A 51 -9.99 4.45 -1.07
CA TRP A 51 -11.43 4.34 -1.01
C TRP A 51 -12.10 5.72 -0.94
N LEU A 52 -11.61 6.61 -0.08
CA LEU A 52 -12.21 7.94 0.09
C LEU A 52 -12.05 8.82 -1.16
N LEU A 53 -10.90 8.75 -1.84
CA LEU A 53 -10.55 9.61 -2.98
C LEU A 53 -11.08 9.09 -4.31
N PHE A 54 -10.95 7.78 -4.53
CA PHE A 54 -11.19 7.16 -5.84
C PHE A 54 -12.36 6.18 -5.83
N GLY A 55 -12.92 5.85 -4.66
CA GLY A 55 -13.96 4.84 -4.52
C GLY A 55 -13.47 3.42 -4.81
N LYS A 56 -12.17 3.16 -4.67
CA LYS A 56 -11.56 1.86 -4.95
C LYS A 56 -11.15 1.16 -3.65
N GLY A 57 -11.26 -0.17 -3.61
CA GLY A 57 -10.84 -0.96 -2.45
C GLY A 57 -11.88 -0.96 -1.32
N GLU A 58 -11.43 -1.30 -0.11
CA GLU A 58 -12.27 -1.33 1.09
C GLU A 58 -12.20 -0.02 1.86
N MET A 59 -13.32 0.36 2.48
CA MET A 59 -13.39 1.60 3.28
C MET A 59 -12.46 1.58 4.49
N VAL A 60 -12.25 0.40 5.07
CA VAL A 60 -11.47 0.24 6.30
C VAL A 60 -10.13 -0.33 5.91
N ARG A 61 -9.07 0.30 6.39
CA ARG A 61 -7.73 -0.24 6.29
C ARG A 61 -7.65 -1.47 7.19
N GLU A 62 -7.12 -2.58 6.69
CA GLU A 62 -6.68 -3.72 7.49
C GLU A 62 -5.43 -3.34 8.31
N HIS A 63 -5.55 -2.30 9.12
CA HIS A 63 -4.65 -2.09 10.22
C HIS A 63 -5.13 -3.02 11.33
N VAL A 64 -4.59 -4.24 11.30
CA VAL A 64 -4.45 -5.02 12.52
C VAL A 64 -3.96 -4.03 13.58
N LEU A 65 -4.68 -3.91 14.69
CA LEU A 65 -4.26 -3.15 15.88
C LEU A 65 -3.03 -3.85 16.51
N THR A 66 -1.98 -4.03 15.73
CA THR A 66 -0.71 -4.57 16.18
C THR A 66 0.21 -3.39 16.25
N GLU A 67 0.73 -3.17 17.44
CA GLU A 67 1.92 -2.36 17.67
C GLU A 67 2.95 -2.58 16.54
N PRO A 68 3.77 -1.56 16.20
CA PRO A 68 4.73 -1.67 15.12
C PRO A 68 5.80 -2.72 15.46
N ASN A 69 5.50 -3.98 15.16
CA ASN A 69 6.45 -5.06 15.18
C ASN A 69 7.22 -5.03 13.86
N LEU A 70 8.54 -5.21 13.96
CA LEU A 70 9.52 -5.14 12.86
C LEU A 70 9.24 -6.07 11.66
N PHE A 71 8.22 -6.93 11.75
CA PHE A 71 7.92 -7.99 10.78
C PHE A 71 6.56 -7.85 10.07
N THR A 72 5.80 -6.77 10.31
CA THR A 72 4.44 -6.62 9.76
C THR A 72 4.42 -6.60 8.22
N ASN A 73 5.52 -6.21 7.57
CA ASN A 73 5.60 -6.09 6.11
C ASN A 73 5.77 -7.44 5.39
N MET A 74 5.77 -8.58 6.10
CA MET A 74 5.97 -9.91 5.51
C MET A 74 4.66 -10.63 5.12
N LEU A 75 3.48 -10.05 5.36
CA LEU A 75 2.20 -10.73 5.20
C LEU A 75 1.42 -10.43 3.91
N GLU A 76 1.87 -9.51 3.06
CA GLU A 76 1.10 -9.07 1.88
C GLU A 76 1.04 -10.09 0.73
N ASN A 77 1.73 -11.23 0.81
CA ASN A 77 1.64 -12.32 -0.17
C ASN A 77 1.17 -13.63 0.48
N ARG A 78 -0.09 -13.70 0.92
CA ARG A 78 -0.76 -15.00 1.13
C ARG A 78 -1.90 -15.18 0.14
N PRO A 79 -1.86 -16.18 -0.75
CA PRO A 79 -3.04 -16.58 -1.48
C PRO A 79 -4.07 -17.14 -0.50
N ASN A 80 -5.30 -16.66 -0.62
CA ASN A 80 -6.47 -17.01 0.17
C ASN A 80 -6.65 -18.53 0.26
N VAL A 81 -6.47 -19.12 1.45
CA VAL A 81 -6.88 -20.50 1.74
C VAL A 81 -7.90 -20.45 2.87
N GLN A 82 -9.13 -20.81 2.51
CA GLN A 82 -10.27 -20.93 3.42
C GLN A 82 -9.99 -22.02 4.46
N VAL A 83 -10.03 -21.67 5.74
CA VAL A 83 -9.94 -22.64 6.84
C VAL A 83 -11.35 -23.14 7.16
N VAL A 84 -11.70 -24.31 6.62
CA VAL A 84 -12.86 -25.09 7.08
C VAL A 84 -12.46 -25.80 8.38
N ALA A 85 -13.35 -25.73 9.36
CA ALA A 85 -13.16 -26.21 10.73
C ALA A 85 -12.64 -27.66 10.81
N GLU A 86 -11.55 -27.81 11.57
CA GLU A 86 -10.83 -29.06 11.81
C GLU A 86 -11.56 -29.93 12.84
N ASN A 87 -12.07 -31.09 12.40
CA ASN A 87 -12.47 -32.17 13.30
C ASN A 87 -11.26 -33.05 13.59
N ARG A 88 -10.85 -33.08 14.86
CA ARG A 88 -9.85 -33.99 15.43
C ARG A 88 -10.17 -35.46 15.13
N LYS A 89 -9.19 -36.20 14.60
CA LYS A 89 -8.92 -37.61 14.96
C LYS A 89 -7.41 -37.87 14.92
N GLU A 90 -6.88 -38.32 16.05
CA GLU A 90 -5.51 -38.82 16.18
C GLU A 90 -5.33 -40.19 15.51
N ILE A 91 -4.06 -40.55 15.36
CA ILE A 91 -3.43 -41.89 15.21
C ILE A 91 -3.03 -42.27 13.78
N GLY A 92 -1.70 -42.46 13.61
CA GLY A 92 -1.08 -43.22 12.54
C GLY A 92 0.22 -42.61 12.01
N VAL A 93 1.36 -42.89 12.65
CA VAL A 93 2.68 -42.61 12.06
C VAL A 93 2.92 -43.62 10.94
N GLU A 94 2.93 -43.17 9.69
CA GLU A 94 3.42 -43.94 8.55
C GLU A 94 4.60 -43.22 7.87
N ILE A 95 5.55 -44.04 7.43
CA ILE A 95 6.95 -43.76 7.14
C ILE A 95 7.09 -42.91 5.87
N PRO A 96 8.01 -41.92 5.80
CA PRO A 96 8.16 -41.09 4.61
C PRO A 96 8.72 -41.90 3.42
N VAL A 97 7.90 -42.10 2.38
CA VAL A 97 8.38 -42.57 1.08
C VAL A 97 9.02 -41.39 0.36
N ASN A 98 10.35 -41.43 0.32
CA ASN A 98 11.21 -40.52 -0.43
C ASN A 98 11.00 -40.70 -1.95
N ILE A 99 10.23 -39.81 -2.57
CA ILE A 99 10.27 -39.64 -4.03
C ILE A 99 11.28 -38.51 -4.32
N GLN A 100 12.48 -38.91 -4.74
CA GLN A 100 13.50 -37.99 -5.24
C GLN A 100 12.99 -37.31 -6.52
N LYS A 101 12.61 -36.04 -6.45
CA LYS A 101 12.51 -35.18 -7.64
C LYS A 101 13.92 -34.76 -8.04
N GLN A 102 14.30 -35.10 -9.26
CA GLN A 102 15.56 -34.66 -9.87
C GLN A 102 15.61 -33.12 -9.90
N PRO A 103 16.78 -32.50 -9.64
CA PRO A 103 16.93 -31.07 -9.81
C PRO A 103 16.92 -30.74 -11.31
N VAL A 104 15.95 -29.94 -11.72
CA VAL A 104 15.97 -29.29 -13.04
C VAL A 104 17.07 -28.24 -12.98
N VAL A 105 18.18 -28.48 -13.68
CA VAL A 105 19.23 -27.50 -13.88
C VAL A 105 18.72 -26.49 -14.91
N GLU A 106 18.24 -25.34 -14.44
CA GLU A 106 17.89 -24.23 -15.30
C GLU A 106 19.17 -23.47 -15.66
N GLN A 107 19.63 -23.59 -16.91
CA GLN A 107 20.71 -22.76 -17.43
C GLN A 107 20.22 -21.32 -17.56
N VAL A 108 20.66 -20.46 -16.65
CA VAL A 108 20.45 -19.01 -16.75
C VAL A 108 21.29 -18.50 -17.92
N ILE A 109 20.65 -18.26 -19.06
CA ILE A 109 21.27 -17.56 -20.18
C ILE A 109 21.41 -16.08 -19.77
N CYS A 110 22.62 -15.69 -19.36
CA CYS A 110 22.98 -14.30 -19.16
C CYS A 110 23.00 -13.60 -20.51
N GLN A 111 21.94 -12.87 -20.85
CA GLN A 111 22.00 -11.92 -21.97
C GLN A 111 22.87 -10.74 -21.54
N GLU A 112 24.11 -10.69 -22.04
CA GLU A 112 24.99 -9.52 -21.89
C GLU A 112 24.28 -8.31 -22.50
N LYS A 113 23.78 -7.42 -21.63
CA LYS A 113 23.25 -6.13 -22.06
C LYS A 113 24.37 -5.34 -22.75
N PRO A 114 24.08 -4.65 -23.87
CA PRO A 114 25.07 -3.81 -24.53
C PRO A 114 25.60 -2.76 -23.55
N SER A 115 26.92 -2.52 -23.60
CA SER A 115 27.60 -1.53 -22.78
C SER A 115 26.94 -0.15 -22.94
N LYS A 116 26.44 0.42 -21.84
CA LYS A 116 25.81 1.74 -21.84
C LYS A 116 26.82 2.81 -21.44
N ASN A 117 26.82 3.92 -22.16
CA ASN A 117 27.56 5.12 -21.77
C ASN A 117 26.71 5.95 -20.81
N VAL A 118 27.33 6.47 -19.75
CA VAL A 118 26.69 7.39 -18.83
C VAL A 118 26.49 8.73 -19.54
N SER A 119 25.26 9.23 -19.60
CA SER A 119 24.97 10.53 -20.21
C SER A 119 24.90 11.67 -19.20
N LYS A 120 24.44 11.40 -17.97
CA LYS A 120 24.26 12.37 -16.91
C LYS A 120 24.14 11.63 -15.57
N ILE A 121 24.78 12.16 -14.53
CA ILE A 121 24.59 11.73 -13.14
C ILE A 121 23.98 12.90 -12.37
N MET A 122 22.94 12.64 -11.58
CA MET A 122 22.34 13.62 -10.68
C MET A 122 22.40 13.07 -9.26
N ILE A 123 22.99 13.84 -8.34
CA ILE A 123 23.16 13.47 -6.93
C ILE A 123 22.20 14.35 -6.13
N PHE A 124 21.33 13.73 -5.31
CA PHE A 124 20.42 14.43 -4.40
C PHE A 124 20.95 14.31 -2.97
N TYR A 125 21.03 15.44 -2.28
CA TYR A 125 21.46 15.52 -0.89
C TYR A 125 20.26 15.53 0.07
N SER A 126 20.49 15.21 1.34
CA SER A 126 19.46 15.18 2.38
C SER A 126 18.90 16.55 2.75
N ASP A 127 19.57 17.63 2.33
CA ASP A 127 19.14 19.04 2.53
C ASP A 127 18.33 19.57 1.33
N ASN A 128 17.82 18.67 0.48
CA ASN A 128 17.07 18.98 -0.73
C ASN A 128 17.86 19.71 -1.83
N THR A 129 19.19 19.77 -1.74
CA THR A 129 20.04 20.25 -2.83
C THR A 129 20.40 19.13 -3.82
N PHE A 130 20.88 19.49 -5.02
CA PHE A 130 21.34 18.50 -6.00
C PHE A 130 22.51 19.01 -6.85
N ASP A 131 23.37 18.09 -7.25
CA ASP A 131 24.45 18.31 -8.22
C ASP A 131 24.22 17.51 -9.49
N THR A 132 24.62 18.05 -10.64
CA THR A 132 24.51 17.38 -11.94
C THR A 132 25.87 17.31 -12.63
N PHE A 133 26.29 16.11 -12.99
CA PHE A 133 27.51 15.84 -13.73
C PHE A 133 27.17 15.38 -15.15
N VAL A 134 27.68 16.11 -16.14
CA VAL A 134 27.63 15.71 -17.54
C VAL A 134 29.07 15.38 -17.95
N PRO A 135 29.37 14.15 -18.39
CA PRO A 135 30.72 13.79 -18.79
C PRO A 135 31.14 14.64 -20.00
N GLU A 136 32.34 15.23 -19.94
CA GLU A 136 32.88 16.00 -21.04
C GLU A 136 33.12 15.07 -22.24
N LYS A 137 32.68 15.51 -23.43
CA LYS A 137 33.02 14.80 -24.66
C LYS A 137 34.51 14.97 -24.89
N ASN A 138 35.29 13.89 -24.78
CA ASN A 138 36.67 13.85 -25.22
C ASN A 138 36.75 14.42 -26.65
N LYS A 139 37.34 15.62 -26.81
CA LYS A 139 37.79 16.09 -28.12
C LYS A 139 38.93 15.16 -28.52
N LYS A 140 38.69 14.31 -29.51
CA LYS A 140 39.79 13.69 -30.26
C LYS A 140 40.31 14.76 -31.20
N ASP A 141 41.51 15.26 -30.90
CA ASP A 141 42.37 15.94 -31.87
C ASP A 141 42.82 14.97 -32.98
#